data_AF-A0A6V7IYR6-F1
#
_entry.id   AF-A0A6V7IYR6-F1
#
_cell.length_a   1.000
_cell.length_b   1.000
_cell.length_c   1.000
_cell.angle_alpha   90.00
_cell.angle_beta   90.00
_cell.angle_gamma   90.00
#
_symmetry.space_group_name_H-M   'P 1'
#
loop_
_entity.id
_entity.type
_entity.pdbx_description
1 polymer ?
#
loop_
_entity_poly.entity_id
_entity_poly.type
_entity_poly.pdbx_seq_one_letter_code
_entity_poly.pdbx_strand_id
1 'polypeptide(L)' 'NATVQGISGTGSLCIGAFYLNKFFPGHKDIYLPTPTWGNHIPLFKLAGLNVKSYRYYDPNTCGLDFKGVLEDIS' A
#
# COMPACT_ATOMS: atom_id res chain seq x y z
N ASN A 1 15.64 -2.51 -19.13
CA ASN A 1 15.23 -2.49 -17.72
C ASN A 1 15.58 -1.12 -17.15
N ALA A 2 14.73 -0.51 -16.33
CA ALA A 2 14.99 0.82 -15.75
C ALA A 2 14.91 0.75 -14.22
N THR A 3 15.82 1.42 -13.52
CA THR A 3 15.87 1.52 -12.05
C THR A 3 16.09 2.97 -11.63
N VAL A 4 15.53 3.34 -10.48
CA VAL A 4 15.67 4.69 -9.90
C VAL A 4 16.02 4.54 -8.42
N GLN A 5 17.11 5.17 -7.98
CA GLN A 5 17.51 5.20 -6.58
C GLN A 5 16.67 6.21 -5.80
N GLY A 6 16.04 5.77 -4.71
CA GLY A 6 15.37 6.64 -3.74
C GLY A 6 16.17 6.83 -2.45
N ILE A 7 15.77 7.80 -1.63
CA ILE A 7 16.35 8.02 -0.29
C ILE A 7 15.78 6.96 0.67
N SER A 8 16.48 5.84 0.80
CA SER A 8 16.04 4.68 1.58
C SER A 8 14.65 4.17 1.15
N GLY A 9 13.95 3.43 2.00
CA GLY A 9 12.62 2.89 1.72
C GLY A 9 11.55 3.98 1.56
N THR A 10 11.52 4.96 2.46
CA THR A 10 10.51 6.04 2.45
C THR A 10 10.59 6.89 1.18
N GLY A 11 11.79 7.30 0.76
CA GLY A 11 11.98 8.07 -0.47
C GLY A 11 11.61 7.27 -1.71
N SER A 12 11.92 5.97 -1.72
CA SER A 12 11.56 5.07 -2.82
C SER A 12 10.04 4.91 -2.95
N LEU A 13 9.33 4.71 -1.84
CA LEU A 13 7.86 4.66 -1.81
C LEU A 13 7.23 5.98 -2.26
N CYS A 14 7.79 7.11 -1.83
CA CYS A 14 7.30 8.43 -2.20
C CYS A 14 7.38 8.66 -3.72
N ILE A 15 8.54 8.38 -4.34
CA ILE A 15 8.72 8.49 -5.80
C ILE A 15 7.68 7.62 -6.54
N GLY A 16 7.53 6.35 -6.12
CA GLY A 16 6.57 5.43 -6.72
C GLY A 16 5.12 5.90 -6.58
N ALA A 17 4.72 6.39 -5.41
CA ALA A 17 3.36 6.85 -5.14
C ALA A 17 2.97 8.04 -6.02
N PHE A 18 3.84 9.06 -6.12
CA PHE A 18 3.60 10.21 -6.99
C PHE A 18 3.61 9.82 -8.48
N TYR A 19 4.48 8.88 -8.87
CA TYR A 19 4.50 8.36 -10.23
C TYR A 19 3.19 7.68 -10.60
N LEU A 20 2.69 6.76 -9.74
CA LEU A 20 1.42 6.08 -9.95
C LEU A 20 0.25 7.07 -9.99
N ASN A 21 0.22 8.05 -9.10
CA ASN A 21 -0.83 9.06 -9.14
C ASN A 21 -0.78 9.89 -10.44
N LYS A 22 0.41 10.26 -10.91
CA LYS A 22 0.56 11.11 -12.08
C LYS A 22 0.35 10.39 -13.42
N PHE A 23 0.81 9.14 -13.55
CA PHE A 23 0.97 8.51 -14.86
C PHE A 23 0.18 7.22 -15.05
N PHE A 24 -0.24 6.52 -13.99
CA PHE A 24 -1.05 5.31 -14.16
C PHE A 24 -2.48 5.69 -14.59
N PRO A 25 -3.02 5.20 -15.72
CA PRO A 25 -4.36 5.63 -16.17
C PRO A 25 -5.51 4.94 -15.41
N GLY A 26 -5.24 3.87 -14.67
CA GLY A 26 -6.26 3.08 -13.98
C GLY A 26 -6.68 3.65 -12.61
N HIS A 27 -7.39 2.80 -11.86
CA HIS A 27 -7.86 3.11 -10.51
C HIS A 27 -6.70 3.55 -9.60
N LYS A 28 -6.96 4.59 -8.79
CA LYS A 28 -6.00 5.19 -7.85
C LYS A 28 -6.08 4.58 -6.46
N ASP A 29 -6.65 3.40 -6.36
CA ASP A 29 -6.81 2.68 -5.11
C ASP A 29 -5.51 1.97 -4.75
N ILE A 30 -5.02 2.22 -3.55
CA ILE A 30 -3.95 1.46 -2.90
C ILE A 30 -4.52 0.72 -1.72
N TYR A 31 -4.33 -0.59 -1.72
CA TYR A 31 -4.78 -1.49 -0.66
C TYR A 31 -3.62 -1.77 0.30
N LEU A 32 -3.85 -1.53 1.59
CA LEU A 32 -2.86 -1.76 2.65
C LEU A 32 -3.39 -2.82 3.66
N PRO A 33 -2.52 -3.68 4.20
CA PRO A 33 -2.93 -4.65 5.21
C PRO A 33 -3.33 -3.95 6.51
N THR A 34 -4.19 -4.59 7.31
CA THR A 34 -4.46 -4.18 8.69
C THR A 34 -3.85 -5.20 9.65
N PRO A 35 -2.85 -4.84 10.48
CA PRO A 35 -2.15 -3.54 10.55
C PRO A 35 -1.11 -3.35 9.43
N THR A 36 -0.57 -2.13 9.32
CA THR A 36 0.52 -1.77 8.41
C THR A 36 1.52 -0.81 9.06
N TRP A 37 2.65 -0.53 8.39
CA TRP A 37 3.59 0.50 8.87
C TRP A 37 2.92 1.88 8.91
N GLY A 38 3.00 2.56 10.05
CA GLY A 38 2.22 3.77 10.34
C GLY A 38 2.38 4.91 9.33
N ASN A 39 3.48 4.94 8.57
CA ASN A 39 3.73 5.98 7.58
C ASN A 39 3.12 5.66 6.18
N HIS A 40 2.62 4.45 5.92
CA HIS A 40 2.01 4.14 4.63
C HIS A 40 0.78 5.02 4.34
N ILE A 41 -0.14 5.10 5.29
CA ILE A 41 -1.39 5.87 5.12
C ILE A 41 -1.13 7.35 4.84
N PRO A 42 -0.37 8.10 5.66
CA PRO A 42 -0.10 9.50 5.39
C PRO A 42 0.70 9.71 4.10
N LEU A 43 1.65 8.83 3.76
CA LEU A 43 2.44 8.92 2.52
C LEU A 43 1.57 8.77 1.27
N PHE A 44 0.72 7.74 1.20
CA PHE A 44 -0.10 7.51 0.02
C PHE A 44 -1.23 8.53 -0.12
N LYS A 45 -1.80 9.01 1.00
CA LYS A 45 -2.74 10.15 0.97
C LYS A 45 -2.06 11.43 0.49
N LEU A 46 -0.84 11.72 0.95
CA LEU A 46 -0.06 12.87 0.48
C LEU A 46 0.20 12.81 -1.04
N ALA A 47 0.43 11.61 -1.58
CA ALA A 47 0.61 11.39 -3.00
C ALA A 47 -0.69 11.51 -3.82
N GLY A 48 -1.85 11.66 -3.17
CA GLY A 48 -3.17 11.80 -3.82
C GLY A 48 -3.84 10.48 -4.20
N LEU A 49 -3.36 9.34 -3.67
CA LEU A 49 -3.98 8.03 -3.90
C LEU A 49 -5.11 7.75 -2.90
N ASN A 50 -6.10 6.95 -3.31
CA ASN A 50 -7.18 6.51 -2.43
C ASN A 50 -6.71 5.30 -1.62
N VAL A 51 -6.63 5.46 -0.30
CA VAL A 51 -6.14 4.40 0.59
C VAL A 51 -7.31 3.54 1.06
N LYS A 52 -7.25 2.26 0.70
CA LYS A 52 -8.15 1.19 1.16
C LYS A 52 -7.37 0.21 2.03
N SER A 53 -8.09 -0.58 2.82
CA SER A 53 -7.51 -1.56 3.73
C SER A 53 -8.08 -2.95 3.48
N TYR A 54 -7.28 -3.98 3.77
CA TYR A 54 -7.71 -5.37 3.82
C TYR A 54 -7.24 -6.06 5.10
N ARG A 55 -7.98 -7.05 5.57
CA ARG A 55 -7.62 -7.88 6.73
C ARG A 55 -6.35 -8.65 6.42
N TYR A 56 -5.45 -8.72 7.39
CA TYR A 56 -4.16 -9.40 7.23
C TYR A 56 -3.76 -10.21 8.46
N TYR A 57 -3.87 -9.67 9.66
CA TYR A 57 -3.41 -10.34 10.86
C TYR A 57 -4.56 -10.97 11.65
N ASP A 58 -4.46 -12.28 11.93
CA ASP A 58 -5.34 -12.98 12.86
C ASP A 58 -4.68 -13.09 14.25
N PRO A 59 -5.23 -12.44 15.29
CA PRO A 59 -4.65 -12.49 16.63
C PRO A 59 -4.74 -13.85 17.31
N ASN A 60 -5.62 -14.75 16.86
CA ASN A 60 -5.76 -16.08 17.47
C ASN A 60 -4.63 -17.03 17.03
N THR A 61 -4.21 -16.90 15.78
CA THR A 61 -3.15 -17.73 15.19
C THR A 61 -1.80 -17.03 15.15
N CYS A 62 -1.76 -15.73 15.48
CA CYS A 62 -0.60 -14.85 15.28
C CYS A 62 -0.08 -14.91 13.83
N GLY A 63 -0.97 -15.14 12.87
CA GLY A 63 -0.65 -15.44 11.48
C GLY A 63 -1.47 -14.63 10.50
N LEU A 64 -1.46 -15.07 9.24
CA LEU A 64 -2.22 -14.47 8.15
C LEU A 64 -3.70 -14.86 8.26
N ASP A 65 -4.59 -13.87 8.34
CA ASP A 65 -6.02 -14.03 8.10
C ASP A 65 -6.28 -14.22 6.60
N PHE A 66 -5.91 -15.39 6.07
CA PHE A 66 -5.98 -15.66 4.63
C PHE A 66 -7.41 -15.57 4.10
N LYS A 67 -8.38 -16.02 4.89
CA LYS A 67 -9.80 -15.93 4.52
C LYS A 67 -10.25 -14.46 4.44
N GLY A 68 -9.88 -13.64 5.43
CA GLY A 68 -10.18 -12.22 5.42
C GLY A 68 -9.52 -11.45 4.27
N VAL A 69 -8.27 -11.79 3.92
CA VAL A 69 -7.61 -11.24 2.72
C VAL A 69 -8.47 -11.51 1.48
N LEU A 70 -8.83 -12.78 1.23
CA LEU A 70 -9.55 -13.15 0.01
C LEU A 70 -10.94 -12.49 -0.07
N GLU A 71 -11.66 -12.40 1.05
CA GLU A 71 -12.96 -11.73 1.11
C GLU A 71 -12.87 -10.22 0.77
N ASP A 72 -11.73 -9.58 1.05
CA ASP A 72 -11.57 -8.13 0.89
C ASP A 72 -11.02 -7.71 -0.49
N ILE A 73 -10.19 -8.54 -1.14
CA ILE A 73 -9.43 -8.15 -2.35
C ILE A 73 -9.47 -9.14 -3.54
N SER A 74 -10.29 -10.19 -3.48
CA SER A 74 -10.49 -11.10 -4.64
C SER A 74 -11.52 -10.61 -5.64
#